data_AF-A0A1H6EKA5-F1
#
_entry.id   AF-A0A1H6EKA5-F1
#
_cell.length_a   1.000
_cell.length_b   1.000
_cell.length_c   1.000
_cell.angle_alpha   90.00
_cell.angle_beta   90.00
_cell.angle_gamma   90.00
#
_symmetry.space_group_name_H-M   'P 1'
#
loop_
_entity.id
_entity.type
_entity.pdbx_description
1 polymer ?
#
loop_
_entity_poly.entity_id
_entity_poly.type
_entity_poly.pdbx_seq_one_letter_code
_entity_poly.pdbx_strand_id
1 'polypeptide(L)'
;MSSAKGFLSYVHADDAAESGRIAQLARDVVAQYEMITGEQIDLFLDRDEISWGEDWRSKIDGTLADVAFFIPVLTRRYFRSQECRRELDFFIKKARALGLAELILPILYIDFAELREEPPTDELIARTRAFQWVDWTDLRFAATTSPEYRKAVAQLAQRLAEAATAAEAVDGGDAATSRESVPSAPGFVDVVAEAEEVMPAWTETVRRITAEILRIEELATTAGEAIQASDARGQGSATRNAIFNQFAQELKPPAEQIARLGNEFAAQLHTVDLGMQAVLARIPGELRQNSTSAEDVHDFFDLVRQMASGSAEGLGALKELVSTIEPVERESRNLRPVLRELRKGLTLMVDGDEVIQNWVKQMDGLQVPPRPESG
;
A
#
# COMPACT_ATOMS: atom_id res chain seq x y z
N MET A 1 -27.12 18.09 5.13
CA MET A 1 -27.31 16.70 5.58
C MET A 1 -25.97 16.05 5.37
N SER A 2 -25.34 15.60 6.45
CA SER A 2 -24.12 14.82 6.32
C SER A 2 -24.51 13.47 5.72
N SER A 3 -23.72 12.97 4.78
CA SER A 3 -23.88 11.61 4.25
C SER A 3 -22.67 10.82 4.70
N ALA A 4 -22.87 9.84 5.58
CA ALA A 4 -21.82 8.89 5.90
C ALA A 4 -21.33 8.22 4.61
N LYS A 5 -20.05 7.93 4.51
CA LYS A 5 -19.49 7.21 3.36
C LYS A 5 -18.86 5.93 3.83
N GLY A 6 -18.71 4.95 2.95
CA GLY A 6 -17.99 3.74 3.29
C GLY A 6 -17.49 3.05 2.06
N PHE A 7 -16.51 2.17 2.27
CA PHE A 7 -15.98 1.33 1.21
C PHE A 7 -15.98 -0.11 1.67
N LEU A 8 -16.57 -0.97 0.85
CA LEU A 8 -16.52 -2.41 1.03
C LEU A 8 -15.49 -2.98 0.06
N SER A 9 -14.34 -3.37 0.61
CA SER A 9 -13.25 -3.98 -0.17
C SER A 9 -13.44 -5.48 -0.22
N TYR A 10 -13.49 -6.06 -1.43
CA TYR A 10 -13.67 -7.49 -1.65
C TYR A 10 -12.97 -7.91 -2.95
N VAL A 11 -12.92 -9.22 -3.19
CA VAL A 11 -12.36 -9.76 -4.44
C VAL A 11 -13.52 -10.06 -5.41
N HIS A 12 -13.54 -9.40 -6.57
CA HIS A 12 -14.52 -9.67 -7.64
C HIS A 12 -14.68 -11.16 -7.98
N ALA A 13 -13.58 -11.91 -8.03
CA ALA A 13 -13.61 -13.34 -8.33
C ALA A 13 -14.30 -14.18 -7.23
N ASP A 14 -14.39 -13.66 -6.00
CA ASP A 14 -15.15 -14.27 -4.90
C ASP A 14 -16.63 -13.91 -5.00
N ASP A 15 -16.96 -12.66 -5.33
CA ASP A 15 -18.35 -12.25 -5.55
C ASP A 15 -18.97 -12.95 -6.77
N ALA A 16 -18.21 -13.09 -7.86
CA ALA A 16 -18.62 -13.86 -9.03
C ALA A 16 -18.86 -15.34 -8.69
N ALA A 17 -18.02 -15.93 -7.84
CA ALA A 17 -18.21 -17.32 -7.38
C ALA A 17 -19.45 -17.47 -6.49
N GLU A 18 -19.85 -16.41 -5.80
CA GLU A 18 -21.03 -16.34 -4.94
C GLU A 18 -22.25 -15.72 -5.65
N SER A 19 -22.21 -15.58 -6.98
CA SER A 19 -23.31 -15.03 -7.79
C SER A 19 -23.75 -13.61 -7.39
N GLY A 20 -22.80 -12.73 -7.08
CA GLY A 20 -23.07 -11.31 -6.75
C GLY A 20 -23.50 -11.06 -5.31
N ARG A 21 -23.35 -12.07 -4.44
CA ARG A 21 -23.87 -12.04 -3.06
C ARG A 21 -23.09 -11.13 -2.12
N ILE A 22 -21.79 -10.93 -2.34
CA ILE A 22 -20.98 -10.01 -1.53
C ILE A 22 -21.40 -8.57 -1.86
N ALA A 23 -21.59 -8.25 -3.14
CA ALA A 23 -22.15 -6.97 -3.55
C ALA A 23 -23.59 -6.78 -3.03
N GLN A 24 -24.40 -7.85 -2.95
CA GLN A 24 -25.74 -7.79 -2.37
C GLN A 24 -25.71 -7.52 -0.86
N LEU A 25 -24.80 -8.15 -0.12
CA LEU A 25 -24.61 -7.90 1.31
C LEU A 25 -24.38 -6.41 1.58
N ALA A 26 -23.57 -5.76 0.74
CA ALA A 26 -23.32 -4.34 0.86
C ALA A 26 -24.58 -3.48 0.71
N ARG A 27 -25.38 -3.76 -0.33
CA ARG A 27 -26.67 -3.10 -0.55
C ARG A 27 -27.65 -3.32 0.59
N ASP A 28 -27.67 -4.53 1.14
CA ASP A 28 -28.52 -4.88 2.27
C ASP A 28 -28.11 -4.13 3.54
N VAL A 29 -26.79 -3.96 3.78
CA VAL A 29 -26.26 -3.17 4.90
C VAL A 29 -26.61 -1.69 4.75
N VAL A 30 -26.49 -1.10 3.56
CA VAL A 30 -26.90 0.29 3.28
C VAL A 30 -28.39 0.47 3.60
N ALA A 31 -29.24 -0.39 3.06
CA ALA A 31 -30.68 -0.30 3.27
C ALA A 31 -31.07 -0.47 4.76
N GLN A 32 -30.37 -1.33 5.50
CA GLN A 32 -30.58 -1.47 6.94
C GLN A 32 -30.07 -0.27 7.73
N TYR A 33 -28.94 0.31 7.34
CA TYR A 33 -28.40 1.52 7.97
C TYR A 33 -29.38 2.67 7.83
N GLU A 34 -29.85 2.95 6.60
CA GLU A 34 -30.85 3.98 6.32
C GLU A 34 -32.14 3.78 7.13
N MET A 35 -32.56 2.52 7.30
CA MET A 35 -33.74 2.18 8.10
C MET A 35 -33.54 2.41 9.60
N ILE A 36 -32.31 2.28 10.11
CA ILE A 36 -31.97 2.47 11.53
C ILE A 36 -31.76 3.95 11.86
N THR A 37 -31.00 4.67 11.04
CA THR A 37 -30.54 6.04 11.34
C THR A 37 -31.43 7.11 10.71
N GLY A 38 -32.15 6.78 9.63
CA GLY A 38 -32.84 7.76 8.80
C GLY A 38 -31.90 8.59 7.91
N GLU A 39 -30.61 8.25 7.87
CA GLU A 39 -29.57 8.95 7.12
C GLU A 39 -29.03 8.07 5.99
N GLN A 40 -28.65 8.71 4.87
CA GLN A 40 -28.07 8.01 3.73
C GLN A 40 -26.59 7.73 3.96
N ILE A 41 -26.17 6.50 3.60
CA ILE A 41 -24.77 6.10 3.55
C ILE A 41 -24.37 5.71 2.12
N ASP A 42 -23.35 6.37 1.59
CA ASP A 42 -22.76 6.01 0.30
C ASP A 42 -21.72 4.91 0.51
N LEU A 43 -22.10 3.65 0.29
CA LEU A 43 -21.19 2.50 0.36
C LEU A 43 -20.70 2.10 -1.05
N PHE A 44 -19.43 2.39 -1.33
CA PHE A 44 -18.80 2.10 -2.62
C PHE A 44 -18.37 0.62 -2.73
N LEU A 45 -18.56 0.03 -3.91
CA LEU A 45 -18.28 -1.38 -4.22
C LEU A 45 -17.27 -1.50 -5.37
N ASP A 46 -15.99 -1.69 -5.02
CA ASP A 46 -14.89 -2.01 -5.94
C ASP A 46 -14.67 -1.04 -7.14
N ARG A 47 -13.55 -1.25 -7.82
CA ARG A 47 -12.65 -0.41 -8.63
C ARG A 47 -13.15 0.63 -9.67
N ASP A 48 -14.42 0.95 -9.80
CA ASP A 48 -14.85 1.99 -10.77
C ASP A 48 -14.58 3.43 -10.28
N GLU A 49 -14.15 3.61 -9.02
CA GLU A 49 -13.59 4.85 -8.49
C GLU A 49 -12.18 4.59 -7.92
N ILE A 50 -11.18 4.59 -8.81
CA ILE A 50 -9.73 4.52 -8.49
C ILE A 50 -9.28 5.72 -7.59
N SER A 51 -10.17 6.65 -7.26
CA SER A 51 -9.93 7.84 -6.45
C SER A 51 -10.28 7.71 -4.96
N TRP A 52 -10.87 6.61 -4.46
CA TRP A 52 -11.39 6.62 -3.08
C TRP A 52 -10.33 6.81 -1.99
N GLY A 53 -9.09 6.32 -2.20
CA GLY A 53 -7.98 6.59 -1.28
C GLY A 53 -7.56 8.08 -1.24
N GLU A 54 -7.81 8.83 -2.32
CA GLU A 54 -7.61 10.29 -2.40
C GLU A 54 -8.84 11.06 -1.90
N ASP A 55 -10.04 10.57 -2.19
CA ASP A 55 -11.30 11.14 -1.70
C ASP A 55 -11.43 11.00 -0.18
N TRP A 56 -11.04 9.86 0.40
CA TRP A 56 -10.94 9.67 1.84
C TRP A 56 -9.96 10.66 2.49
N ARG A 57 -8.79 10.90 1.88
CA ARG A 57 -7.82 11.90 2.34
C ARG A 57 -8.46 13.30 2.38
N SER A 58 -9.11 13.71 1.28
CA SER A 58 -9.78 15.01 1.18
C SER A 58 -10.99 15.17 2.11
N LYS A 59 -11.62 14.07 2.56
CA LYS A 59 -12.86 14.08 3.34
C LYS A 59 -12.65 14.11 4.84
N ILE A 60 -11.58 13.47 5.32
CA ILE A 60 -11.12 13.66 6.70
C ILE A 60 -10.48 15.03 6.89
N ASP A 61 -9.79 15.56 5.86
CA ASP A 61 -9.16 16.88 5.91
C ASP A 61 -10.15 18.04 5.59
N GLY A 62 -11.35 17.72 5.08
CA GLY A 62 -12.33 18.70 4.59
C GLY A 62 -13.68 18.63 5.31
N THR A 63 -13.89 19.51 6.30
CA THR A 63 -15.17 19.76 7.01
C THR A 63 -15.78 18.55 7.76
N LEU A 64 -15.53 18.50 9.08
CA LEU A 64 -16.38 18.19 10.26
C LEU A 64 -17.73 17.39 10.16
N ALA A 65 -18.03 16.62 9.10
CA ALA A 65 -19.33 15.95 9.00
C ALA A 65 -19.30 14.53 8.41
N ASP A 66 -18.36 14.19 7.54
CA ASP A 66 -18.45 12.92 6.78
C ASP A 66 -17.66 11.80 7.47
N VAL A 67 -18.32 10.98 8.31
CA VAL A 67 -17.73 9.72 8.83
C VAL A 67 -17.57 8.75 7.68
N ALA A 68 -16.38 8.15 7.58
CA ALA A 68 -16.07 7.22 6.51
C ALA A 68 -15.73 5.83 7.08
N PHE A 69 -16.30 4.76 6.53
CA PHE A 69 -16.15 3.37 7.00
C PHE A 69 -15.32 2.52 6.05
N PHE A 70 -14.59 1.53 6.58
CA PHE A 70 -13.87 0.54 5.78
C PHE A 70 -14.26 -0.90 6.16
N ILE A 71 -14.81 -1.66 5.22
CA ILE A 71 -15.39 -2.99 5.42
C ILE A 71 -14.66 -4.01 4.53
N PRO A 72 -13.52 -4.59 4.99
CA PRO A 72 -12.81 -5.61 4.22
C PRO A 72 -13.48 -6.98 4.35
N VAL A 73 -13.81 -7.61 3.22
CA VAL A 73 -14.39 -8.96 3.15
C VAL A 73 -13.27 -9.98 3.02
N LEU A 74 -12.87 -10.55 4.16
CA LEU A 74 -11.69 -11.39 4.31
C LEU A 74 -11.92 -12.79 3.72
N THR A 75 -11.08 -13.13 2.75
CA THR A 75 -10.93 -14.48 2.18
C THR A 75 -9.45 -14.77 1.93
N ARG A 76 -9.10 -16.03 1.62
CA ARG A 76 -7.72 -16.35 1.19
C ARG A 76 -7.31 -15.58 -0.08
N ARG A 77 -8.24 -15.35 -1.01
CA ARG A 77 -7.97 -14.59 -2.24
C ARG A 77 -7.79 -13.10 -1.95
N TYR A 78 -8.48 -12.55 -0.97
CA TYR A 78 -8.28 -11.19 -0.48
C TYR A 78 -6.80 -10.95 -0.13
N PHE A 79 -6.23 -11.81 0.71
CA PHE A 79 -4.83 -11.71 1.12
C PHE A 79 -3.82 -12.12 0.02
N ARG A 80 -4.27 -12.61 -1.14
CA ARG A 80 -3.42 -12.84 -2.32
C ARG A 80 -3.53 -11.71 -3.35
N SER A 81 -4.57 -10.89 -3.27
CA SER A 81 -4.80 -9.74 -4.13
C SER A 81 -3.91 -8.59 -3.66
N GLN A 82 -3.02 -8.12 -4.52
CA GLN A 82 -2.14 -6.98 -4.19
C GLN A 82 -2.94 -5.72 -3.86
N GLU A 83 -4.00 -5.45 -4.63
CA GLU A 83 -4.87 -4.29 -4.45
C GLU A 83 -5.60 -4.29 -3.11
N CYS A 84 -6.27 -5.40 -2.77
CA CYS A 84 -7.02 -5.52 -1.52
C CYS A 84 -6.09 -5.43 -0.29
N ARG A 85 -4.85 -5.93 -0.41
CA ARG A 85 -3.84 -5.79 0.63
C ARG A 85 -3.38 -4.35 0.80
N ARG A 86 -3.16 -3.63 -0.30
CA ARG A 86 -2.78 -2.21 -0.30
C ARG A 86 -3.84 -1.35 0.38
N GLU A 87 -5.10 -1.54 0.00
CA GLU A 87 -6.23 -0.84 0.61
C GLU A 87 -6.30 -1.13 2.11
N LEU A 88 -6.28 -2.40 2.50
CA LEU A 88 -6.35 -2.80 3.91
C LEU A 88 -5.20 -2.21 4.75
N ASP A 89 -3.96 -2.26 4.24
CA ASP A 89 -2.80 -1.68 4.93
C ASP A 89 -2.93 -0.17 5.09
N PHE A 90 -3.36 0.53 4.04
CA PHE A 90 -3.61 1.97 4.05
C PHE A 90 -4.66 2.35 5.10
N PHE A 91 -5.82 1.68 5.12
CA PHE A 91 -6.89 1.96 6.07
C PHE A 91 -6.49 1.66 7.50
N ILE A 92 -5.84 0.51 7.75
CA ILE A 92 -5.34 0.15 9.10
C ILE A 92 -4.40 1.23 9.64
N LYS A 93 -3.44 1.69 8.83
CA LYS A 93 -2.48 2.72 9.24
C LYS A 93 -3.18 4.04 9.55
N LYS A 94 -4.07 4.50 8.67
CA LYS A 94 -4.75 5.79 8.83
C LYS A 94 -5.74 5.78 10.01
N ALA A 95 -6.54 4.73 10.16
CA ALA A 95 -7.49 4.60 11.26
C ALA A 95 -6.77 4.59 12.63
N ARG A 96 -5.61 3.93 12.72
CA ARG A 96 -4.78 3.96 13.94
C ARG A 96 -4.22 5.35 14.22
N ALA A 97 -3.70 6.04 13.21
CA ALA A 97 -3.17 7.39 13.37
C ALA A 97 -4.22 8.40 13.87
N LEU A 98 -5.48 8.20 13.51
CA LEU A 98 -6.60 9.07 13.91
C LEU A 98 -7.31 8.61 15.20
N GLY A 99 -6.92 7.46 15.78
CA GLY A 99 -7.66 6.87 16.91
C GLY A 99 -9.06 6.34 16.54
N LEU A 100 -9.33 6.17 15.24
CA LEU A 100 -10.62 5.75 14.68
C LEU A 100 -10.61 4.29 14.22
N ALA A 101 -9.91 3.42 14.96
CA ALA A 101 -9.80 1.99 14.62
C ALA A 101 -11.17 1.28 14.55
N GLU A 102 -12.19 1.84 15.21
CA GLU A 102 -13.58 1.35 15.22
C GLU A 102 -14.29 1.49 13.86
N LEU A 103 -13.78 2.35 12.96
CA LEU A 103 -14.31 2.53 11.61
C LEU A 103 -13.87 1.42 10.64
N ILE A 104 -12.99 0.52 11.08
CA ILE A 104 -12.60 -0.69 10.33
C ILE A 104 -13.46 -1.86 10.84
N LEU A 105 -14.26 -2.42 9.94
CA LEU A 105 -15.21 -3.50 10.23
C LEU A 105 -14.93 -4.72 9.35
N PRO A 106 -13.97 -5.57 9.71
CA PRO A 106 -13.65 -6.74 8.89
C PRO A 106 -14.77 -7.78 8.95
N ILE A 107 -15.05 -8.38 7.80
CA ILE A 107 -16.00 -9.48 7.66
C ILE A 107 -15.20 -10.73 7.31
N LEU A 108 -15.17 -11.73 8.20
CA LEU A 108 -14.57 -13.03 7.88
C LEU A 108 -15.56 -13.83 7.03
N TYR A 109 -15.37 -13.83 5.71
CA TYR A 109 -16.29 -14.47 4.78
C TYR A 109 -15.92 -15.94 4.53
N ILE A 110 -14.63 -16.25 4.43
CA ILE A 110 -14.11 -17.62 4.33
C ILE A 110 -12.91 -17.75 5.24
N ASP A 111 -12.93 -18.74 6.13
CA ASP A 111 -11.80 -19.07 7.00
C ASP A 111 -10.69 -19.83 6.24
N PHE A 112 -9.44 -19.62 6.65
CA PHE A 112 -8.27 -20.24 6.02
C PHE A 112 -7.11 -20.38 7.03
N ALA A 113 -6.28 -21.41 6.81
CA ALA A 113 -5.23 -21.81 7.77
C ALA A 113 -4.28 -20.66 8.17
N GLU A 114 -3.85 -19.84 7.21
CA GLU A 114 -2.91 -18.74 7.43
C GLU A 114 -3.44 -17.68 8.41
N LEU A 115 -4.78 -17.54 8.54
CA LEU A 115 -5.40 -16.64 9.52
C LEU A 115 -5.26 -17.15 10.96
N ARG A 116 -5.14 -18.48 11.13
CA ARG A 116 -5.07 -19.17 12.43
C ARG A 116 -3.64 -19.57 12.83
N GLU A 117 -2.64 -19.30 11.98
CA GLU A 117 -1.23 -19.59 12.28
C GLU A 117 -0.75 -18.81 13.51
N GLU A 118 0.05 -19.46 14.36
CA GLU A 118 0.71 -18.83 15.52
C GLU A 118 2.20 -19.22 15.56
N PRO A 119 3.12 -18.26 15.33
CA PRO A 119 2.88 -16.87 14.96
C PRO A 119 2.37 -16.72 13.51
N PRO A 120 1.61 -15.66 13.17
CA PRO A 120 1.23 -15.40 11.79
C PRO A 120 2.47 -15.12 10.94
N THR A 121 2.58 -15.76 9.78
CA THR A 121 3.68 -15.53 8.83
C THR A 121 3.54 -14.20 8.08
N ASP A 122 2.30 -13.73 7.89
CA ASP A 122 1.95 -12.52 7.15
C ASP A 122 1.64 -11.37 8.11
N GLU A 123 2.39 -10.28 8.02
CA GLU A 123 2.23 -9.10 8.88
C GLU A 123 0.88 -8.40 8.72
N LEU A 124 0.28 -8.42 7.53
CA LEU A 124 -1.02 -7.83 7.31
C LEU A 124 -2.12 -8.67 7.97
N ILE A 125 -1.99 -10.00 7.92
CA ILE A 125 -2.87 -10.90 8.67
C ILE A 125 -2.72 -10.64 10.17
N ALA A 126 -1.49 -10.53 10.68
CA ALA A 126 -1.24 -10.23 12.09
C ALA A 126 -1.90 -8.92 12.54
N ARG A 127 -1.79 -7.85 11.73
CA ARG A 127 -2.43 -6.56 12.01
C ARG A 127 -3.95 -6.61 11.89
N THR A 128 -4.47 -7.36 10.92
CA THR A 128 -5.92 -7.57 10.76
C THR A 128 -6.49 -8.31 11.97
N ARG A 129 -5.71 -9.23 12.58
CA ARG A 129 -6.13 -9.94 13.79
C ARG A 129 -6.31 -9.06 15.02
N ALA A 130 -5.76 -7.85 15.02
CA ALA A 130 -6.00 -6.89 16.10
C ALA A 130 -7.41 -6.28 16.04
N PHE A 131 -8.14 -6.44 14.95
CA PHE A 131 -9.50 -5.94 14.78
C PHE A 131 -10.54 -7.03 15.07
N GLN A 132 -11.65 -6.63 15.69
CA GLN A 132 -12.77 -7.55 15.93
C GLN A 132 -13.58 -7.74 14.64
N TRP A 133 -13.33 -8.84 13.93
CA TRP A 133 -14.08 -9.21 12.74
C TRP A 133 -15.48 -9.76 13.06
N VAL A 134 -16.39 -9.63 12.11
CA VAL A 134 -17.68 -10.33 12.13
C VAL A 134 -17.54 -11.65 11.39
N ASP A 135 -17.87 -12.75 12.05
CA ASP A 135 -17.85 -14.07 11.43
C ASP A 135 -19.06 -14.27 10.50
N TRP A 136 -18.79 -14.45 9.21
CA TRP A 136 -19.77 -14.69 8.15
C TRP A 136 -19.63 -16.07 7.50
N THR A 137 -18.76 -16.92 8.04
CA THR A 137 -18.33 -18.17 7.40
C THR A 137 -19.47 -19.16 7.17
N ASP A 138 -20.44 -19.20 8.09
CA ASP A 138 -21.68 -19.99 7.97
C ASP A 138 -22.83 -19.21 7.33
N LEU A 139 -22.91 -17.90 7.61
CA LEU A 139 -23.98 -17.02 7.13
C LEU A 139 -23.99 -16.83 5.61
N ARG A 140 -22.86 -17.04 4.94
CA ARG A 140 -22.77 -17.04 3.47
C ARG A 140 -23.65 -18.11 2.82
N PHE A 141 -24.00 -19.19 3.54
CA PHE A 141 -24.87 -20.26 3.04
C PHE A 141 -26.35 -20.04 3.31
N ALA A 142 -26.71 -19.11 4.21
CA ALA A 142 -28.11 -18.84 4.53
C ALA A 142 -28.84 -18.23 3.31
N ALA A 143 -30.16 -18.36 3.21
CA ALA A 143 -30.91 -17.59 2.22
C ALA A 143 -30.91 -16.10 2.62
N THR A 144 -30.84 -15.17 1.66
CA THR A 144 -30.91 -13.72 1.94
C THR A 144 -32.24 -13.31 2.60
N THR A 145 -33.29 -14.10 2.41
CA THR A 145 -34.60 -13.93 3.06
C THR A 145 -34.68 -14.53 4.46
N SER A 146 -33.67 -15.30 4.89
CA SER A 146 -33.72 -16.03 6.16
C SER A 146 -33.67 -15.08 7.37
N PRO A 147 -34.26 -15.46 8.51
CA PRO A 147 -34.15 -14.68 9.74
C PRO A 147 -32.70 -14.47 10.20
N GLU A 148 -31.84 -15.47 10.01
CA GLU A 148 -30.43 -15.45 10.43
C GLU A 148 -29.64 -14.43 9.62
N TYR A 149 -29.78 -14.46 8.28
CA TYR A 149 -29.12 -13.49 7.40
C TYR A 149 -29.58 -12.06 7.71
N ARG A 150 -30.89 -11.82 7.77
CA ARG A 150 -31.43 -10.48 8.03
C ARG A 150 -31.00 -9.93 9.39
N LYS A 151 -30.92 -10.78 10.43
CA LYS A 151 -30.39 -10.38 11.74
C LYS A 151 -28.91 -9.98 11.66
N ALA A 152 -28.09 -10.74 10.93
CA ALA A 152 -26.67 -10.44 10.78
C ALA A 152 -26.43 -9.12 10.02
N VAL A 153 -27.20 -8.87 8.96
CA VAL A 153 -27.15 -7.58 8.23
C VAL A 153 -27.55 -6.43 9.16
N ALA A 154 -28.66 -6.58 9.91
CA ALA A 154 -29.09 -5.56 10.86
C ALA A 154 -28.02 -5.28 11.94
N GLN A 155 -27.31 -6.32 12.41
CA GLN A 155 -26.21 -6.16 13.37
C GLN A 155 -25.01 -5.39 12.78
N LEU A 156 -24.65 -5.62 11.52
CA LEU A 156 -23.62 -4.81 10.86
C LEU A 156 -24.02 -3.36 10.73
N ALA A 157 -25.25 -3.11 10.26
CA ALA A 157 -25.77 -1.76 10.12
C ALA A 157 -25.83 -1.02 11.46
N GLN A 158 -26.22 -1.71 12.53
CA GLN A 158 -26.20 -1.18 13.89
C GLN A 158 -24.77 -0.82 14.35
N ARG A 159 -23.78 -1.68 14.07
CA ARG A 159 -22.37 -1.38 14.39
C ARG A 159 -21.86 -0.17 13.61
N LEU A 160 -22.24 -0.02 12.34
CA LEU A 160 -21.91 1.16 11.55
C LEU A 160 -22.55 2.42 12.16
N ALA A 161 -23.81 2.36 12.55
CA ALA A 161 -24.51 3.50 13.18
C ALA A 161 -23.84 3.92 14.50
N GLU A 162 -23.51 2.95 15.36
CA GLU A 162 -22.82 3.21 16.63
C GLU A 162 -21.44 3.82 16.42
N ALA A 163 -20.67 3.32 15.46
CA ALA A 163 -19.36 3.84 15.13
C ALA A 163 -19.42 5.25 14.50
N ALA A 164 -20.46 5.56 13.71
CA ALA A 164 -20.73 6.92 13.24
C ALA A 164 -21.00 7.88 14.39
N THR A 165 -21.93 7.54 15.29
CA THR A 165 -22.25 8.38 16.45
C THR A 165 -21.04 8.56 17.37
N ALA A 166 -20.23 7.52 17.56
CA ALA A 166 -19.00 7.61 18.35
C ALA A 166 -17.97 8.56 17.73
N ALA A 167 -17.80 8.51 16.40
CA ALA A 167 -16.91 9.41 15.68
C ALA A 167 -17.38 10.87 15.78
N GLU A 168 -18.68 11.14 15.65
CA GLU A 168 -19.25 12.49 15.84
C GLU A 168 -19.08 13.02 17.28
N ALA A 169 -19.22 12.14 18.29
CA ALA A 169 -19.04 12.53 19.69
C ALA A 169 -17.59 12.87 20.06
N VAL A 170 -16.61 12.29 19.34
CA VAL A 170 -15.18 12.65 19.47
C VAL A 170 -14.90 14.03 18.86
N ASP A 171 -15.65 14.43 17.85
CA ASP A 171 -15.51 15.71 17.13
C ASP A 171 -16.24 16.88 17.84
N GLY A 172 -17.37 16.62 18.51
CA GLY A 172 -18.18 17.64 19.19
C GLY A 172 -17.76 18.03 20.63
N GLY A 173 -16.67 17.46 21.15
CA GLY A 173 -16.24 17.64 22.54
C GLY A 173 -15.21 18.75 22.74
N ASP A 174 -15.67 19.97 23.05
CA ASP A 174 -14.81 21.07 23.50
C ASP A 174 -14.07 20.69 24.81
N ALA A 175 -12.81 21.12 24.88
CA ALA A 175 -11.83 20.65 25.85
C ALA A 175 -12.20 20.97 27.31
N ALA A 176 -12.56 19.96 28.11
CA ALA A 176 -12.34 20.01 29.55
C ALA A 176 -12.44 18.63 30.20
N THR A 177 -11.41 18.32 30.98
CA THR A 177 -11.31 17.34 32.07
C THR A 177 -11.02 15.87 31.72
N SER A 178 -9.80 15.50 32.13
CA SER A 178 -9.33 14.16 32.47
C SER A 178 -9.37 13.09 31.38
N ARG A 179 -8.36 13.12 30.50
CA ARG A 179 -7.85 11.89 29.89
C ARG A 179 -6.39 11.73 30.28
N GLU A 180 -6.09 10.59 30.89
CA GLU A 180 -4.74 10.04 30.88
C GLU A 180 -4.18 10.15 29.46
N SER A 181 -2.93 10.60 29.37
CA SER A 181 -2.23 10.91 28.14
C SER A 181 -2.16 9.70 27.21
N VAL A 182 -3.15 9.56 26.34
CA VAL A 182 -2.97 8.93 25.04
C VAL A 182 -2.03 9.87 24.27
N PRO A 183 -0.92 9.41 23.68
CA PRO A 183 -0.07 10.27 22.88
C PRO A 183 -0.94 10.89 21.77
N SER A 184 -0.95 12.22 21.69
CA SER A 184 -1.55 12.92 20.54
C SER A 184 -0.99 12.33 19.25
N ALA A 185 -1.83 12.18 18.24
CA ALA A 185 -1.34 11.93 16.88
C ALA A 185 -0.24 12.97 16.56
N PRO A 186 0.85 12.56 15.87
CA PRO A 186 1.98 13.46 15.62
C PRO A 186 1.50 14.70 14.86
N GLY A 187 1.87 15.89 15.32
CA GLY A 187 1.59 17.12 14.60
C GLY A 187 2.37 17.20 13.29
N PHE A 188 2.02 18.15 12.41
CA PHE A 188 2.76 18.36 11.15
C PHE A 188 4.28 18.43 11.35
N VAL A 189 4.72 19.17 12.37
CA VAL A 189 6.16 19.34 12.67
C VAL A 189 6.80 18.01 13.06
N ASP A 190 6.08 17.16 13.79
CA ASP A 190 6.57 15.85 14.21
C ASP A 190 6.71 14.90 13.01
N VAL A 191 5.70 14.87 12.13
CA VAL A 191 5.72 14.03 10.90
C VAL A 191 6.84 14.45 9.95
N VAL A 192 7.03 15.75 9.75
CA VAL A 192 8.11 16.26 8.88
C VAL A 192 9.47 16.03 9.52
N ALA A 193 9.63 16.24 10.82
CA ALA A 193 10.88 15.96 11.52
C ALA A 193 11.27 14.48 11.46
N GLU A 194 10.33 13.57 11.65
CA GLU A 194 10.55 12.12 11.50
C GLU A 194 10.96 11.76 10.06
N ALA A 195 10.34 12.38 9.05
CA ALA A 195 10.74 12.18 7.66
C ALA A 195 12.16 12.71 7.40
N GLU A 196 12.48 13.92 7.86
CA GLU A 196 13.81 14.52 7.74
C GLU A 196 14.91 13.68 8.40
N GLU A 197 14.63 13.05 9.54
CA GLU A 197 15.56 12.15 10.22
C GLU A 197 15.81 10.85 9.42
N VAL A 198 14.80 10.35 8.72
CA VAL A 198 14.89 9.12 7.91
C VAL A 198 15.51 9.37 6.53
N MET A 199 15.40 10.58 5.98
CA MET A 199 15.87 10.93 4.63
C MET A 199 17.34 10.58 4.32
N PRO A 200 18.33 10.84 5.22
CA PRO A 200 19.71 10.45 4.99
C PRO A 200 19.89 8.93 4.88
N ALA A 201 19.21 8.18 5.76
CA ALA A 201 19.25 6.72 5.75
C ALA A 201 18.60 6.16 4.49
N TRP A 202 17.48 6.73 4.05
CA TRP A 202 16.81 6.36 2.81
C TRP A 202 17.68 6.61 1.58
N THR A 203 18.34 7.76 1.51
CA THR A 203 19.27 8.11 0.42
C THR A 203 20.44 7.12 0.35
N GLU A 204 21.00 6.75 1.50
CA GLU A 204 22.07 5.75 1.58
C GLU A 204 21.58 4.35 1.15
N THR A 205 20.36 3.96 1.53
CA THR A 205 19.74 2.71 1.08
C THR A 205 19.62 2.67 -0.44
N VAL A 206 19.09 3.73 -1.06
CA VAL A 206 18.98 3.84 -2.53
C VAL A 206 20.37 3.76 -3.18
N ARG A 207 21.37 4.46 -2.65
CA ARG A 207 22.74 4.40 -3.16
C ARG A 207 23.33 2.98 -3.10
N ARG A 208 23.09 2.26 -2.00
CA ARG A 208 23.54 0.86 -1.82
C ARG A 208 22.83 -0.08 -2.78
N ILE A 209 21.55 0.11 -3.00
CA ILE A 209 20.78 -0.65 -4.01
C ILE A 209 21.41 -0.46 -5.38
N THR A 210 21.64 0.78 -5.82
CA THR A 210 22.26 1.08 -7.11
C THR A 210 23.63 0.40 -7.26
N ALA A 211 24.45 0.39 -6.21
CA ALA A 211 25.74 -0.29 -6.23
C ALA A 211 25.62 -1.82 -6.42
N GLU A 212 24.65 -2.46 -5.77
CA GLU A 212 24.40 -3.89 -5.95
C GLU A 212 23.83 -4.21 -7.34
N ILE A 213 23.01 -3.32 -7.92
CA ILE A 213 22.52 -3.47 -9.31
C ILE A 213 23.70 -3.51 -10.30
N LEU A 214 24.61 -2.54 -10.19
CA LEU A 214 25.81 -2.48 -11.05
C LEU A 214 26.71 -3.71 -10.88
N ARG A 215 26.80 -4.23 -9.66
CA ARG A 215 27.54 -5.47 -9.38
C ARG A 215 26.90 -6.69 -10.05
N ILE A 216 25.57 -6.79 -10.04
CA ILE A 216 24.85 -7.88 -10.71
C ILE A 216 25.05 -7.80 -12.23
N GLU A 217 25.03 -6.58 -12.79
CA GLU A 217 25.29 -6.33 -14.21
C GLU A 217 26.70 -6.80 -14.63
N GLU A 218 27.73 -6.47 -13.85
CA GLU A 218 29.11 -6.91 -14.09
C GLU A 218 29.25 -8.44 -14.06
N LEU A 219 28.62 -9.09 -13.06
CA LEU A 219 28.60 -10.56 -12.96
C LEU A 219 27.89 -11.21 -14.14
N ALA A 220 26.74 -10.66 -14.56
CA ALA A 220 25.98 -11.18 -15.69
C ALA A 220 26.76 -11.04 -17.00
N THR A 221 27.44 -9.91 -17.20
CA THR A 221 28.29 -9.66 -18.37
C THR A 221 29.44 -10.66 -18.42
N THR A 222 30.16 -10.83 -17.29
CA THR A 222 31.28 -11.78 -17.18
C THR A 222 30.84 -13.21 -17.47
N ALA A 223 29.69 -13.63 -16.93
CA ALA A 223 29.14 -14.95 -17.19
C ALA A 223 28.74 -15.14 -18.67
N GLY A 224 28.15 -14.12 -19.28
CA GLY A 224 27.80 -14.10 -20.70
C GLY A 224 29.01 -14.28 -21.62
N GLU A 225 30.09 -13.52 -21.36
CA GLU A 225 31.36 -13.64 -22.10
C GLU A 225 31.99 -15.03 -21.94
N ALA A 226 31.97 -15.59 -20.73
CA ALA A 226 32.49 -16.93 -20.45
C ALA A 226 31.73 -18.02 -21.23
N ILE A 227 30.41 -17.90 -21.33
CA ILE A 227 29.56 -18.82 -22.11
C ILE A 227 29.89 -18.71 -23.60
N GLN A 228 29.95 -17.50 -24.15
CA GLN A 228 30.30 -17.28 -25.56
C GLN A 228 31.68 -17.86 -25.90
N ALA A 229 32.68 -17.64 -25.03
CA ALA A 229 34.02 -18.19 -25.21
C ALA A 229 34.05 -19.73 -25.08
N SER A 230 33.19 -20.32 -24.26
CA SER A 230 33.05 -21.77 -24.13
C SER A 230 32.42 -22.39 -25.38
N ASP A 231 31.40 -21.73 -25.93
CA ASP A 231 30.69 -22.13 -27.14
C ASP A 231 31.59 -22.05 -28.39
N ALA A 232 32.36 -20.96 -28.52
CA ALA A 232 33.34 -20.82 -29.59
C ALA A 232 34.42 -21.91 -29.58
N ARG A 233 34.75 -22.45 -28.39
CA ARG A 233 35.71 -23.53 -28.19
C ARG A 233 35.10 -24.94 -28.23
N GLY A 234 33.78 -25.06 -28.42
CA GLY A 234 33.07 -26.34 -28.49
C GLY A 234 33.16 -27.18 -27.21
N GLN A 235 33.33 -26.54 -26.05
CA GLN A 235 33.60 -27.23 -24.78
C GLN A 235 32.37 -27.96 -24.17
N GLY A 236 31.22 -27.83 -24.81
CA GLY A 236 30.00 -28.58 -24.48
C GLY A 236 29.32 -28.17 -23.17
N SER A 237 28.22 -28.86 -22.85
CA SER A 237 27.30 -28.48 -21.76
C SER A 237 27.89 -28.62 -20.35
N ALA A 238 28.93 -29.43 -20.16
CA ALA A 238 29.58 -29.59 -18.86
C ALA A 238 30.25 -28.28 -18.39
N THR A 239 30.95 -27.60 -19.31
CA THR A 239 31.60 -26.31 -19.02
C THR A 239 30.58 -25.19 -18.81
N ARG A 240 29.51 -25.13 -19.62
CA ARG A 240 28.40 -24.18 -19.37
C ARG A 240 27.78 -24.37 -17.99
N ASN A 241 27.55 -25.62 -17.59
CA ASN A 241 27.00 -25.90 -16.27
C ASN A 241 27.94 -25.44 -15.13
N ALA A 242 29.26 -25.58 -15.31
CA ALA A 242 30.23 -25.04 -14.36
C ALA A 242 30.17 -23.50 -14.28
N ILE A 243 30.06 -22.81 -15.42
CA ILE A 243 29.91 -21.35 -15.48
C ILE A 243 28.62 -20.90 -14.79
N PHE A 244 27.48 -21.55 -15.06
CA PHE A 244 26.22 -21.23 -14.39
C PHE A 244 26.27 -21.47 -12.88
N ASN A 245 26.97 -22.52 -12.43
CA ASN A 245 27.12 -22.78 -11.01
C ASN A 245 28.00 -21.73 -10.33
N GLN A 246 29.07 -21.29 -10.99
CA GLN A 246 29.91 -20.20 -10.48
C GLN A 246 29.11 -18.88 -10.43
N PHE A 247 28.43 -18.52 -11.52
CA PHE A 247 27.58 -17.34 -11.57
C PHE A 247 26.51 -17.37 -10.48
N ALA A 248 25.85 -18.51 -10.23
CA ALA A 248 24.88 -18.63 -9.16
C ALA A 248 25.49 -18.40 -7.76
N GLN A 249 26.73 -18.86 -7.53
CA GLN A 249 27.44 -18.64 -6.26
C GLN A 249 27.82 -17.16 -6.08
N GLU A 250 28.26 -16.50 -7.14
CA GLU A 250 28.67 -15.10 -7.14
C GLU A 250 27.48 -14.14 -7.09
N LEU A 251 26.34 -14.52 -7.69
CA LEU A 251 25.10 -13.75 -7.70
C LEU A 251 24.34 -13.83 -6.36
N LYS A 252 24.58 -14.88 -5.56
CA LYS A 252 23.86 -15.09 -4.31
C LYS A 252 24.04 -13.93 -3.31
N PRO A 253 25.26 -13.48 -2.96
CA PRO A 253 25.44 -12.34 -2.06
C PRO A 253 24.73 -11.04 -2.49
N PRO A 254 24.87 -10.55 -3.75
CA PRO A 254 24.18 -9.33 -4.16
C PRO A 254 22.65 -9.51 -4.20
N ALA A 255 22.15 -10.68 -4.59
CA ALA A 255 20.70 -10.96 -4.56
C ALA A 255 20.12 -10.91 -3.14
N GLU A 256 20.80 -11.51 -2.16
CA GLU A 256 20.41 -11.42 -0.75
C GLU A 256 20.51 -9.99 -0.20
N GLN A 257 21.50 -9.22 -0.67
CA GLN A 257 21.66 -7.82 -0.28
C GLN A 257 20.56 -6.94 -0.85
N ILE A 258 20.17 -7.11 -2.12
CA ILE A 258 19.01 -6.45 -2.73
C ILE A 258 17.73 -6.78 -1.97
N ALA A 259 17.51 -8.04 -1.59
CA ALA A 259 16.34 -8.42 -0.80
C ALA A 259 16.30 -7.72 0.56
N ARG A 260 17.44 -7.63 1.28
CA ARG A 260 17.53 -6.88 2.55
C ARG A 260 17.29 -5.38 2.36
N LEU A 261 18.00 -4.77 1.41
CA LEU A 261 17.89 -3.34 1.10
C LEU A 261 16.50 -2.95 0.63
N GLY A 262 15.81 -3.81 -0.13
CA GLY A 262 14.43 -3.58 -0.54
C GLY A 262 13.47 -3.50 0.65
N ASN A 263 13.69 -4.29 1.70
CA ASN A 263 12.91 -4.19 2.94
C ASN A 263 13.26 -2.90 3.73
N GLU A 264 14.54 -2.55 3.83
CA GLU A 264 14.98 -1.28 4.45
C GLU A 264 14.36 -0.08 3.72
N PHE A 265 14.41 -0.09 2.39
CA PHE A 265 13.82 0.93 1.53
C PHE A 265 12.31 1.05 1.75
N ALA A 266 11.56 -0.05 1.73
CA ALA A 266 10.12 -0.03 1.92
C ALA A 266 9.71 0.49 3.31
N ALA A 267 10.46 0.12 4.35
CA ALA A 267 10.23 0.59 5.71
C ALA A 267 10.48 2.10 5.85
N GLN A 268 11.58 2.60 5.28
CA GLN A 268 11.95 4.02 5.31
C GLN A 268 11.01 4.87 4.47
N LEU A 269 10.64 4.39 3.27
CA LEU A 269 9.77 5.08 2.34
C LEU A 269 8.40 5.41 2.97
N HIS A 270 7.91 4.57 3.88
CA HIS A 270 6.64 4.86 4.56
C HIS A 270 6.70 6.16 5.37
N THR A 271 7.77 6.38 6.14
CA THR A 271 7.95 7.61 6.92
C THR A 271 8.16 8.81 6.00
N VAL A 272 8.94 8.64 4.93
CA VAL A 272 9.17 9.68 3.93
C VAL A 272 7.86 10.07 3.21
N ASP A 273 7.01 9.09 2.87
CA ASP A 273 5.71 9.33 2.26
C ASP A 273 4.81 10.16 3.19
N LEU A 274 4.74 9.83 4.48
CA LEU A 274 3.97 10.62 5.44
C LEU A 274 4.43 12.09 5.48
N GLY A 275 5.74 12.33 5.51
CA GLY A 275 6.31 13.67 5.43
C GLY A 275 5.96 14.37 4.12
N MET A 276 6.10 13.69 2.98
CA MET A 276 5.77 14.22 1.66
C MET A 276 4.29 14.61 1.55
N GLN A 277 3.38 13.73 1.97
CA GLN A 277 1.94 14.02 1.98
C GLN A 277 1.63 15.25 2.85
N ALA A 278 2.27 15.34 4.03
CA ALA A 278 2.08 16.47 4.95
C ALA A 278 2.54 17.79 4.33
N VAL A 279 3.66 17.80 3.60
CA VAL A 279 4.16 18.98 2.88
C VAL A 279 3.21 19.35 1.74
N LEU A 280 2.86 18.40 0.87
CA LEU A 280 2.00 18.64 -0.30
C LEU A 280 0.63 19.21 0.10
N ALA A 281 0.05 18.73 1.21
CA ALA A 281 -1.24 19.21 1.71
C ALA A 281 -1.22 20.70 2.13
N ARG A 282 -0.07 21.24 2.55
CA ARG A 282 0.05 22.64 3.02
C ARG A 282 0.32 23.64 1.90
N ILE A 283 0.91 23.21 0.80
CA ILE A 283 1.32 24.09 -0.32
C ILE A 283 0.19 25.04 -0.76
N PRO A 284 -1.06 24.60 -1.00
CA PRO A 284 -2.15 25.52 -1.38
C PRO A 284 -2.50 26.56 -0.31
N GLY A 285 -2.35 26.22 0.97
CA GLY A 285 -2.56 27.13 2.09
C GLY A 285 -1.43 28.17 2.18
N GLU A 286 -0.19 27.72 2.08
CA GLU A 286 1.00 28.56 2.20
C GLU A 286 1.15 29.53 1.03
N LEU A 287 0.78 29.12 -0.19
CA LEU A 287 0.70 29.99 -1.35
C LEU A 287 -0.38 31.08 -1.17
N ARG A 288 -1.56 30.72 -0.65
CA ARG A 288 -2.64 31.70 -0.36
C ARG A 288 -2.25 32.70 0.73
N GLN A 289 -1.43 32.27 1.68
CA GLN A 289 -0.95 33.10 2.80
C GLN A 289 0.36 33.84 2.47
N ASN A 290 0.89 33.73 1.25
CA ASN A 290 2.22 34.25 0.85
C ASN A 290 3.35 33.84 1.81
N SER A 291 3.21 32.68 2.45
CA SER A 291 4.22 32.12 3.38
C SER A 291 5.28 31.29 2.66
N THR A 292 5.02 30.91 1.41
CA THR A 292 5.97 30.30 0.47
C THR A 292 5.82 30.96 -0.90
N SER A 293 6.90 31.02 -1.69
CA SER A 293 6.84 31.55 -3.05
C SER A 293 6.51 30.44 -4.06
N ALA A 294 5.92 30.80 -5.20
CA ALA A 294 5.70 29.83 -6.28
C ALA A 294 7.02 29.27 -6.84
N GLU A 295 8.09 30.07 -6.80
CA GLU A 295 9.44 29.66 -7.22
C GLU A 295 9.99 28.54 -6.33
N ASP A 296 9.93 28.72 -4.99
CA ASP A 296 10.36 27.70 -4.03
C ASP A 296 9.59 26.38 -4.18
N VAL A 297 8.29 26.46 -4.47
CA VAL A 297 7.45 25.28 -4.72
C VAL A 297 7.85 24.58 -6.02
N HIS A 298 8.14 25.33 -7.09
CA HIS A 298 8.62 24.74 -8.35
C HIS A 298 9.99 24.08 -8.18
N ASP A 299 10.89 24.68 -7.42
CA ASP A 299 12.22 24.12 -7.16
C ASP A 299 12.12 22.82 -6.34
N PHE A 300 11.25 22.80 -5.33
CA PHE A 300 10.92 21.59 -4.60
C PHE A 300 10.34 20.50 -5.53
N PHE A 301 9.40 20.86 -6.40
CA PHE A 301 8.81 19.94 -7.37
C PHE A 301 9.86 19.38 -8.35
N ASP A 302 10.77 20.21 -8.83
CA ASP A 302 11.83 19.77 -9.74
C ASP A 302 12.78 18.76 -9.07
N LEU A 303 13.12 18.96 -7.78
CA LEU A 303 13.90 18.01 -7.00
C LEU A 303 13.19 16.65 -6.88
N VAL A 304 11.90 16.66 -6.54
CA VAL A 304 11.11 15.42 -6.42
C VAL A 304 10.98 14.72 -7.77
N ARG A 305 10.75 15.45 -8.86
CA ARG A 305 10.68 14.87 -10.22
C ARG A 305 12.00 14.27 -10.67
N GLN A 306 13.13 14.92 -10.38
CA GLN A 306 14.45 14.40 -10.71
C GLN A 306 14.71 13.07 -9.98
N MET A 307 14.36 13.00 -8.70
CA MET A 307 14.45 11.78 -7.91
C MET A 307 13.52 10.67 -8.45
N ALA A 308 12.27 10.99 -8.78
CA ALA A 308 11.31 10.05 -9.35
C ALA A 308 11.77 9.48 -10.70
N SER A 309 12.32 10.32 -11.58
CA SER A 309 12.88 9.89 -12.86
C SER A 309 14.08 8.94 -12.65
N GLY A 310 15.00 9.30 -11.75
CA GLY A 310 16.16 8.47 -11.45
C GLY A 310 15.80 7.11 -10.85
N SER A 311 14.75 7.05 -10.01
CA SER A 311 14.23 5.80 -9.46
C SER A 311 13.64 4.90 -10.55
N ALA A 312 12.79 5.46 -11.42
CA ALA A 312 12.17 4.74 -12.53
C ALA A 312 13.21 4.17 -13.52
N GLU A 313 14.24 4.95 -13.86
CA GLU A 313 15.35 4.50 -14.73
C GLU A 313 16.12 3.34 -14.10
N GLY A 314 16.52 3.46 -12.83
CA GLY A 314 17.25 2.40 -12.12
C GLY A 314 16.45 1.10 -12.00
N LEU A 315 15.15 1.19 -11.73
CA LEU A 315 14.25 0.05 -11.71
C LEU A 315 14.02 -0.57 -13.08
N GLY A 316 13.93 0.25 -14.13
CA GLY A 316 13.87 -0.20 -15.51
C GLY A 316 15.06 -1.08 -15.88
N ALA A 317 16.28 -0.61 -15.59
CA ALA A 317 17.51 -1.36 -15.83
C ALA A 317 17.53 -2.71 -15.08
N LEU A 318 17.07 -2.72 -13.82
CA LEU A 318 17.03 -3.94 -13.02
C LEU A 318 15.97 -4.95 -13.51
N LYS A 319 14.80 -4.48 -13.96
CA LYS A 319 13.77 -5.32 -14.60
C LYS A 319 14.30 -5.94 -15.90
N GLU A 320 14.99 -5.15 -16.71
CA GLU A 320 15.62 -5.63 -17.94
C GLU A 320 16.65 -6.72 -17.63
N LEU A 321 17.53 -6.51 -16.66
CA LEU A 321 18.52 -7.48 -16.21
C LEU A 321 17.89 -8.80 -15.72
N VAL A 322 16.80 -8.74 -14.96
CA VAL A 322 16.09 -9.97 -14.53
C VAL A 322 15.49 -10.69 -15.74
N SER A 323 14.95 -9.95 -16.71
CA SER A 323 14.36 -10.53 -17.92
C SER A 323 15.39 -11.23 -18.81
N THR A 324 16.63 -10.74 -18.86
CA THR A 324 17.71 -11.38 -19.64
C THR A 324 18.22 -12.66 -19.00
N ILE A 325 18.11 -12.80 -17.68
CA ILE A 325 18.56 -13.99 -16.94
C ILE A 325 17.45 -15.06 -16.84
N GLU A 326 16.18 -14.71 -17.04
CA GLU A 326 15.04 -15.63 -16.95
C GLU A 326 15.14 -16.87 -17.86
N PRO A 327 15.59 -16.79 -19.14
CA PRO A 327 15.77 -17.98 -19.97
C PRO A 327 16.77 -18.97 -19.37
N VAL A 328 17.82 -18.45 -18.71
CA VAL A 328 18.92 -19.22 -18.11
C VAL A 328 18.48 -19.94 -16.83
N GLU A 329 17.47 -19.42 -16.12
CA GLU A 329 16.85 -20.05 -14.95
C GLU A 329 16.29 -21.45 -15.24
N ARG A 330 15.79 -21.65 -16.48
CA ARG A 330 15.25 -22.95 -16.89
C ARG A 330 16.36 -23.99 -17.06
N GLU A 331 17.56 -23.56 -17.42
CA GLU A 331 18.73 -24.40 -17.70
C GLU A 331 19.50 -24.81 -16.43
N SER A 332 19.52 -23.96 -15.39
CA SER A 332 20.24 -24.24 -14.14
C SER A 332 19.34 -24.23 -12.90
N ARG A 333 19.28 -25.38 -12.21
CA ARG A 333 18.53 -25.53 -10.95
C ARG A 333 19.08 -24.64 -9.83
N ASN A 334 20.36 -24.27 -9.89
CA ASN A 334 21.04 -23.50 -8.86
C ASN A 334 20.78 -21.99 -8.97
N LEU A 335 20.40 -21.49 -10.14
CA LEU A 335 20.03 -20.07 -10.34
C LEU A 335 18.62 -19.74 -9.84
N ARG A 336 17.71 -20.72 -9.86
CA ARG A 336 16.30 -20.55 -9.41
C ARG A 336 16.14 -19.92 -8.03
N PRO A 337 16.77 -20.43 -6.95
CA PRO A 337 16.60 -19.83 -5.63
C PRO A 337 17.15 -18.40 -5.56
N VAL A 338 18.27 -18.13 -6.25
CA VAL A 338 18.92 -16.82 -6.25
C VAL A 338 18.07 -15.77 -6.97
N LEU A 339 17.54 -16.12 -8.15
CA LEU A 339 16.66 -15.23 -8.92
C LEU A 339 15.32 -14.98 -8.22
N ARG A 340 14.82 -15.96 -7.46
CA ARG A 340 13.61 -15.77 -6.64
C ARG A 340 13.82 -14.73 -5.54
N GLU A 341 14.94 -14.77 -4.83
CA GLU A 341 15.27 -13.77 -3.82
C GLU A 341 15.46 -12.38 -4.45
N LEU A 342 16.16 -12.32 -5.59
CA LEU A 342 16.32 -11.07 -6.34
C LEU A 342 14.96 -10.47 -6.72
N ARG A 343 14.05 -11.27 -7.30
CA ARG A 343 12.68 -10.84 -7.66
C ARG A 343 11.87 -10.34 -6.46
N LYS A 344 12.04 -10.96 -5.29
CA LYS A 344 11.39 -10.53 -4.04
C LYS A 344 11.83 -9.12 -3.65
N GLY A 345 13.14 -8.84 -3.69
CA GLY A 345 13.69 -7.51 -3.44
C GLY A 345 13.23 -6.47 -4.47
N LEU A 346 13.26 -6.83 -5.76
CA LEU A 346 12.74 -5.98 -6.84
C LEU A 346 11.28 -5.59 -6.63
N THR A 347 10.44 -6.53 -6.19
CA THR A 347 9.00 -6.27 -6.01
C THR A 347 8.79 -5.12 -5.02
N LEU A 348 9.47 -5.16 -3.87
CA LEU A 348 9.39 -4.09 -2.87
C LEU A 348 9.86 -2.73 -3.40
N MET A 349 10.87 -2.73 -4.26
CA MET A 349 11.37 -1.48 -4.87
C MET A 349 10.39 -0.94 -5.91
N VAL A 350 9.76 -1.80 -6.71
CA VAL A 350 8.72 -1.41 -7.68
C VAL A 350 7.52 -0.82 -6.95
N ASP A 351 7.07 -1.47 -5.88
CA ASP A 351 5.97 -0.99 -5.05
C ASP A 351 6.28 0.41 -4.48
N GLY A 352 7.53 0.65 -4.08
CA GLY A 352 7.93 1.96 -3.58
C GLY A 352 8.12 3.03 -4.65
N ASP A 353 8.57 2.67 -5.86
CA ASP A 353 8.60 3.63 -6.97
C ASP A 353 7.20 4.12 -7.35
N GLU A 354 6.17 3.26 -7.28
CA GLU A 354 4.79 3.70 -7.47
C GLU A 354 4.37 4.80 -6.48
N VAL A 355 4.83 4.74 -5.23
CA VAL A 355 4.60 5.79 -4.22
C VAL A 355 5.30 7.09 -4.64
N ILE A 356 6.55 7.01 -5.09
CA ILE A 356 7.33 8.17 -5.55
C ILE A 356 6.69 8.79 -6.80
N GLN A 357 6.25 7.98 -7.76
CA GLN A 357 5.53 8.47 -8.95
C GLN A 357 4.18 9.08 -8.57
N ASN A 358 3.53 8.59 -7.52
CA ASN A 358 2.29 9.17 -7.02
C ASN A 358 2.50 10.58 -6.46
N TRP A 359 3.64 10.87 -5.82
CA TRP A 359 3.97 12.23 -5.40
C TRP A 359 3.99 13.20 -6.60
N VAL A 360 4.62 12.79 -7.71
CA VAL A 360 4.65 13.59 -8.94
C VAL A 360 3.25 13.86 -9.48
N LYS A 361 2.37 12.84 -9.50
CA LYS A 361 0.97 13.01 -9.93
C LYS A 361 0.21 14.00 -9.04
N GLN A 362 0.39 13.92 -7.73
CA GLN A 362 -0.23 14.84 -6.79
C GLN A 362 0.27 16.28 -7.00
N MET A 363 1.57 16.45 -7.21
CA MET A 363 2.17 17.74 -7.53
C MET A 363 1.60 18.35 -8.82
N ASP A 364 1.38 17.54 -9.85
CA ASP A 364 0.79 17.99 -11.12
C ASP A 364 -0.70 18.41 -10.96
N GLY A 365 -1.39 17.88 -9.95
CA GLY A 365 -2.75 18.28 -9.57
C GLY A 365 -2.82 19.58 -8.76
N LEU A 366 -1.69 20.07 -8.23
CA LEU A 366 -1.65 21.30 -7.44
C LEU A 366 -1.62 22.54 -8.35
N GLN A 367 -2.55 23.47 -8.11
CA GLN A 367 -2.57 24.75 -8.82
C GLN A 367 -1.49 25.69 -8.27
N VAL A 368 -0.27 25.58 -8.80
CA VAL A 368 0.85 26.48 -8.49
C VAL A 368 0.97 27.55 -9.59
N PRO A 369 1.07 28.86 -9.25
CA PRO A 369 1.28 29.90 -10.24
C PRO A 369 2.51 29.61 -11.13
N PRO A 370 2.47 29.87 -12.45
CA PRO A 370 3.59 29.60 -13.35
C PRO A 370 4.81 30.43 -12.97
N ARG A 371 6.02 29.90 -13.22
CA ARG A 371 7.27 30.65 -13.06
C ARG A 371 7.17 31.97 -13.86
N PRO A 372 7.61 33.12 -13.31
CA PRO A 372 7.69 34.34 -14.11
C PRO A 372 8.58 34.07 -15.32
N GLU A 373 8.09 34.39 -16.51
CA GLU A 373 8.91 34.29 -17.72
C GLU A 373 10.18 35.11 -17.51
N SER A 374 11.34 34.44 -17.61
CA SER A 374 12.63 35.09 -17.55
C SER A 374 12.73 36.02 -18.77
N GLY A 375 12.52 37.32 -18.53
CA GLY A 375 12.66 38.36 -19.54
C GLY A 375 14.10 38.57 -20.00
#